data_AF-A0A6J7S7A9-F1
#
_entry.id   AF-A0A6J7S7A9-F1
#
_cell.length_a   1.000
_cell.length_b   1.000
_cell.length_c   1.000
_cell.angle_alpha   90.00
_cell.angle_beta   90.00
_cell.angle_gamma   90.00
#
_symmetry.space_group_name_H-M   'P 1'
#
loop_
_entity.id
_entity.type
_entity.pdbx_description
1 polymer ?
#
loop_
_entity_poly.entity_id
_entity_poly.type
_entity_poly.pdbx_seq_one_letter_code
_entity_poly.pdbx_strand_id
1 'polypeptide(L)'
;MLPVTSAALRERRVEEIAAIDEATGVPVEELARRFARRAQAESLQAIGVDEAILPQLAEMASQRSELALTPPPASAEELLELYRAAWQPQG
;
A
#
# COMPACT_ATOMS: atom_id res chain seq x y z
N MET A 1 -4.07 -1.74 2.30
CA MET A 1 -2.88 -0.91 2.03
C MET A 1 -1.59 -1.71 1.92
N LEU A 2 -1.17 -2.44 2.97
CA LEU A 2 0.14 -3.10 3.00
C LEU A 2 0.50 -3.91 1.74
N PRO A 3 -0.39 -4.76 1.16
CA PRO A 3 -0.05 -5.51 -0.05
C PRO A 3 0.25 -4.63 -1.26
N VAL A 4 -0.46 -3.50 -1.38
CA VAL A 4 -0.31 -2.55 -2.49
C VAL A 4 0.95 -1.71 -2.32
N THR A 5 1.20 -1.22 -1.10
CA THR A 5 2.39 -0.40 -0.82
C THR A 5 3.67 -1.23 -0.84
N SER A 6 3.66 -2.50 -0.43
CA SER A 6 4.85 -3.36 -0.53
C SER A 6 5.22 -3.63 -1.99
N ALA A 7 4.24 -3.82 -2.86
CA ALA A 7 4.46 -3.97 -4.30
C ALA A 7 5.07 -2.69 -4.90
N ALA A 8 4.52 -1.52 -4.57
CA ALA A 8 5.06 -0.23 -5.03
C ALA A 8 6.48 0.04 -4.50
N LEU A 9 6.77 -0.35 -3.24
CA LEU A 9 8.10 -0.20 -2.66
C LEU A 9 9.13 -1.12 -3.29
N ARG A 10 8.75 -2.30 -3.79
CA ARG A 10 9.66 -3.22 -4.47
C ARG A 10 10.37 -2.55 -5.64
N GLU A 11 9.69 -1.68 -6.37
CA GLU A 11 10.29 -0.94 -7.50
C GLU A 11 11.36 0.07 -7.06
N ARG A 12 11.25 0.58 -5.83
CA ARG A 12 12.12 1.63 -5.27
C ARG A 12 13.22 1.11 -4.35
N ARG A 13 13.02 -0.09 -3.78
CA ARG A 13 13.81 -0.70 -2.69
C ARG A 13 13.95 -2.20 -2.93
N VAL A 14 14.45 -2.56 -4.11
CA VAL A 14 14.53 -3.96 -4.56
C VAL A 14 15.31 -4.83 -3.57
N GLU A 15 16.46 -4.33 -3.09
CA GLU A 15 17.35 -5.08 -2.21
C GLU A 15 16.75 -5.26 -0.81
N GLU A 16 16.17 -4.20 -0.24
CA GLU A 16 15.57 -4.27 1.10
C GLU A 16 14.32 -5.15 1.11
N ILE A 17 13.49 -5.08 0.07
CA ILE A 17 12.33 -5.97 -0.07
C ILE A 17 12.77 -7.42 -0.27
N ALA A 18 13.81 -7.67 -1.09
CA ALA A 18 14.35 -9.03 -1.27
C ALA A 18 14.89 -9.63 0.04
N ALA A 19 15.53 -8.82 0.90
CA ALA A 19 15.97 -9.26 2.21
C ALA A 19 14.80 -9.68 3.13
N ILE A 20 13.65 -8.99 3.03
CA ILE A 20 12.43 -9.37 3.76
C ILE A 20 11.87 -10.68 3.20
N ASP A 21 11.86 -10.85 1.87
CA ASP A 21 11.41 -12.08 1.23
C ASP A 21 12.24 -13.29 1.71
N GLU A 22 13.57 -13.12 1.75
CA GLU A 22 14.50 -14.15 2.25
C GLU A 22 14.25 -14.47 3.73
N ALA A 23 14.14 -13.44 4.58
CA ALA A 23 13.93 -13.63 6.02
C ALA A 23 12.59 -14.30 6.36
N THR A 24 11.57 -14.11 5.52
CA THR A 24 10.21 -14.64 5.75
C THR A 24 9.92 -15.93 4.96
N GLY A 25 10.78 -16.28 3.99
CA GLY A 25 10.64 -17.45 3.12
C GLY A 25 9.50 -17.35 2.10
N VAL A 26 8.86 -16.18 1.98
CA VAL A 26 7.77 -15.90 1.04
C VAL A 26 7.84 -14.45 0.58
N PRO A 27 7.30 -14.09 -0.60
CA PRO A 27 7.21 -12.70 -1.00
C PRO A 27 6.45 -11.85 0.04
N VAL A 28 6.96 -10.65 0.34
CA VAL A 28 6.35 -9.72 1.30
C VAL A 28 4.90 -9.38 0.95
N GLU A 29 4.55 -9.34 -0.34
CA GLU A 29 3.18 -9.12 -0.80
C GLU A 29 2.26 -10.28 -0.40
N GLU A 30 2.77 -11.51 -0.41
CA GLU A 30 2.02 -12.68 0.04
C GLU A 30 1.85 -12.66 1.56
N LEU A 31 2.88 -12.28 2.31
CA LEU A 31 2.78 -12.09 3.75
C LEU A 31 1.77 -10.98 4.09
N ALA A 32 1.82 -9.85 3.38
CA ALA A 32 0.89 -8.75 3.53
C ALA A 32 -0.56 -9.17 3.25
N ARG A 33 -0.81 -9.97 2.21
CA ARG A 33 -2.13 -10.54 1.91
C ARG A 33 -2.62 -11.45 3.04
N ARG A 34 -1.75 -12.28 3.62
CA ARG A 34 -2.09 -13.13 4.77
C ARG A 34 -2.48 -12.30 5.99
N PHE A 35 -1.76 -11.22 6.28
CA PHE A 35 -2.12 -10.30 7.36
C PHE A 35 -3.43 -9.58 7.11
N ALA A 36 -3.67 -9.10 5.89
CA ALA A 36 -4.93 -8.45 5.51
C ALA A 36 -6.14 -9.38 5.73
N ARG A 37 -6.04 -10.64 5.27
CA ARG A 37 -7.06 -11.68 5.51
C ARG A 37 -7.28 -11.94 7.00
N ARG A 38 -6.19 -12.12 7.77
CA ARG A 38 -6.25 -12.38 9.21
C ARG A 38 -6.93 -11.23 9.96
N ALA A 39 -6.69 -10.01 9.53
CA ALA A 39 -7.26 -8.79 10.10
C ALA A 39 -8.65 -8.43 9.55
N GLN A 40 -9.18 -9.21 8.60
CA GLN A 40 -10.42 -8.91 7.87
C GLN A 40 -10.39 -7.52 7.21
N ALA A 41 -9.21 -7.09 6.76
CA ALA A 41 -8.94 -5.77 6.18
C ALA A 41 -8.35 -5.91 4.77
N GLU A 42 -9.03 -6.70 3.93
CA GLU A 42 -8.54 -7.09 2.60
C GLU A 42 -8.59 -5.94 1.58
N SER A 43 -9.52 -5.00 1.75
CA SER A 43 -9.61 -3.78 0.96
C SER A 43 -10.04 -2.59 1.81
N LEU A 44 -9.87 -1.36 1.28
CA LEU A 44 -10.38 -0.16 1.94
C LEU A 44 -11.90 -0.17 1.99
N GLN A 45 -12.55 -0.67 0.93
CA GLN A 45 -14.00 -0.83 0.92
C GLN A 45 -14.46 -1.79 2.04
N ALA A 46 -13.76 -2.91 2.24
CA ALA A 46 -14.11 -3.91 3.27
C ALA A 46 -14.05 -3.35 4.70
N ILE A 47 -13.28 -2.28 4.93
CA ILE A 47 -13.20 -1.58 6.21
C ILE A 47 -14.05 -0.29 6.26
N GLY A 48 -14.91 -0.07 5.26
CA GLY A 48 -15.90 1.02 5.25
C GLY A 48 -15.43 2.36 4.68
N VAL A 49 -14.34 2.38 3.91
CA VAL A 49 -13.88 3.59 3.21
C VAL A 49 -14.68 3.82 1.94
N ASP A 50 -15.28 5.00 1.82
CA ASP A 50 -15.96 5.45 0.59
C ASP A 50 -14.94 5.76 -0.51
N GLU A 51 -15.24 5.36 -1.75
CA GLU A 51 -14.40 5.70 -2.92
C GLU A 51 -14.29 7.21 -3.12
N ALA A 52 -15.37 7.94 -2.81
CA ALA A 52 -15.44 9.38 -3.00
C ALA A 52 -14.42 10.16 -2.15
N ILE A 53 -13.93 9.58 -1.05
CA ILE A 53 -12.96 10.25 -0.17
C ILE A 53 -11.50 9.97 -0.54
N LEU A 54 -11.23 9.03 -1.46
CA LEU A 54 -9.86 8.64 -1.82
C LEU A 54 -9.00 9.82 -2.34
N PRO A 55 -9.51 10.75 -3.18
CA PRO A 55 -8.72 11.91 -3.60
C PRO A 55 -8.29 12.80 -2.44
N GLN A 56 -9.16 13.01 -1.45
CA GLN A 56 -8.83 13.79 -0.26
C GLN A 56 -7.78 13.07 0.60
N LEU A 57 -7.90 11.75 0.76
CA LEU A 57 -6.92 10.96 1.50
C LEU A 57 -5.54 10.98 0.83
N ALA A 58 -5.50 10.92 -0.51
CA ALA A 58 -4.26 11.03 -1.28
C ALA A 58 -3.56 12.38 -1.10
N GLU A 59 -4.32 13.47 -1.16
CA GLU A 59 -3.80 14.82 -0.92
C GLU A 59 -3.28 14.98 0.51
N MET A 60 -4.01 14.49 1.51
CA MET A 60 -3.55 14.54 2.90
C MET A 60 -2.30 13.66 3.13
N ALA A 61 -2.21 12.52 2.44
CA ALA A 61 -1.09 11.62 2.55
C ALA A 61 0.18 12.19 1.88
N SER A 62 0.04 12.93 0.77
CA SER A 62 1.17 13.53 0.04
C SER A 62 1.93 14.57 0.88
N GLN A 63 1.27 15.13 1.89
CA GLN A 63 1.82 16.15 2.79
C GLN A 63 2.60 15.54 3.97
N ARG A 64 2.65 14.21 4.09
CA ARG A 64 3.34 13.52 5.18
C ARG A 64 4.86 13.56 5.02
N SER A 65 5.56 13.96 6.07
CA SER A 65 7.02 14.05 6.07
C SER A 65 7.69 12.67 5.94
N GLU A 66 7.00 11.60 6.33
CA GLU A 66 7.48 10.22 6.22
C GLU A 66 7.74 9.78 4.78
N LEU A 67 7.11 10.40 3.78
CA LEU A 67 7.37 10.10 2.36
C LEU A 67 8.81 10.43 1.95
N ALA A 68 9.50 11.30 2.70
CA ALA A 68 10.92 11.58 2.50
C ALA A 68 11.83 10.37 2.78
N LEU A 69 11.33 9.33 3.47
CA LEU A 69 12.07 8.09 3.72
C LEU A 69 12.16 7.18 2.48
N THR A 70 11.34 7.44 1.46
CA THR A 70 11.26 6.64 0.24
C THR A 70 11.43 7.51 -1.02
N PRO A 71 12.61 8.15 -1.23
CA PRO A 71 12.85 9.03 -2.37
C PRO A 71 12.74 8.32 -3.74
N PRO A 72 12.15 8.99 -4.75
CA PRO A 72 11.47 10.28 -4.65
C PRO A 72 10.14 10.17 -3.86
N PRO A 73 9.78 11.13 -2.99
CA PRO A 73 8.50 11.10 -2.27
C PRO A 73 7.32 10.89 -3.23
N ALA A 74 6.38 10.02 -2.86
CA ALA A 74 5.22 9.74 -3.71
C ALA A 74 4.34 10.99 -3.87
N SER A 75 3.88 11.26 -5.09
CA SER A 75 2.98 12.39 -5.36
C SER A 75 1.55 12.08 -4.92
N ALA A 76 0.69 13.10 -4.87
CA ALA A 76 -0.73 12.91 -4.62
C ALA A 76 -1.39 12.01 -5.69
N GLU A 77 -0.99 12.14 -6.97
CA GLU A 77 -1.49 11.28 -8.04
C GLU A 77 -1.09 9.81 -7.83
N GLU A 78 0.18 9.55 -7.52
CA GLU A 78 0.65 8.19 -7.26
C GLU A 78 -0.06 7.57 -6.05
N LEU A 79 -0.20 8.33 -4.96
CA LEU A 79 -0.91 7.88 -3.77
C LEU A 79 -2.38 7.59 -4.06
N LEU A 80 -3.02 8.37 -4.92
CA LEU A 80 -4.40 8.13 -5.34
C LEU A 80 -4.52 6.81 -6.13
N GLU A 81 -3.56 6.50 -7.00
CA GLU A 81 -3.52 5.21 -7.69
C GLU A 81 -3.36 4.04 -6.71
N LEU A 82 -2.49 4.18 -5.70
CA LEU A 82 -2.33 3.18 -4.64
C LEU A 82 -3.60 3.02 -3.80
N TYR A 83 -4.28 4.12 -3.47
CA TYR A 83 -5.55 4.08 -2.74
C TYR A 83 -6.64 3.39 -3.56
N ARG A 84 -6.77 3.70 -4.86
CA ARG A 84 -7.72 3.03 -5.76
C ARG A 84 -7.42 1.54 -5.89
N ALA A 85 -6.15 1.18 -6.08
CA ALA A 85 -5.71 -0.22 -6.15
C ALA A 85 -6.00 -0.98 -4.85
N ALA A 86 -5.99 -0.31 -3.69
CA ALA A 86 -6.34 -0.89 -2.40
C ALA A 86 -7.84 -0.85 -2.07
N TRP A 87 -8.65 -0.09 -2.81
CA TRP A 87 -10.08 0.05 -2.54
C TRP A 87 -10.89 -1.15 -3.03
N GLN A 88 -10.56 -1.69 -4.21
CA GLN A 88 -11.15 -2.85 -4.91
C GLN A 88 -12.61 -3.18 -4.54
N PRO A 89 -13.57 -2.99 -5.47
CA PRO A 89 -14.95 -3.37 -5.21
C PRO A 89 -15.04 -4.89 -4.99
N GLN A 90 -15.67 -5.31 -3.90
CA GLN A 90 -16.13 -6.67 -3.71
C GLN A 90 -17.10 -6.97 -4.86
N GLY A 91 -16.73 -7.93 -5.72
CA GLY A 91 -17.58 -8.43 -6.81
C GLY A 91 -18.82 -9.14 -6.29
#